data_AF-A0A7Y3DI95-F1
#
_entry.id   AF-A0A7Y3DI95-F1
#
_cell.length_a   1.000
_cell.length_b   1.000
_cell.length_c   1.000
_cell.angle_alpha   90.00
_cell.angle_beta   90.00
_cell.angle_gamma   90.00
#
_symmetry.space_group_name_H-M   'P 1'
#
loop_
_entity.id
_entity.type
_entity.pdbx_description
1 polymer ?
#
loop_
_entity_poly.entity_id
_entity_poly.type
_entity_poly.pdbx_seq_one_letter_code
_entity_poly.pdbx_strand_id
1 'polypeptide(L)'
;MGIGFGALEGLVGLIALAGLVLLVMALVDLVKRPADVWKASGHSQIVWALVVIFIGFIGPLLYMVMARPALDAAASRIGSTGVAHS
;
A
#
# COMPACT_ATOMS: atom_id res chain seq x y z
N MET A 1 -41.95 2.74 7.98
CA MET A 1 -40.85 2.70 6.98
C MET A 1 -39.60 3.24 7.64
N GLY A 2 -38.71 2.38 8.14
CA GLY A 2 -37.56 2.83 8.95
C GLY A 2 -36.31 1.98 8.80
N ILE A 3 -36.21 1.17 7.74
CA ILE A 3 -35.07 0.26 7.51
C ILE A 3 -34.08 0.84 6.47
N GLY A 4 -34.47 1.88 5.75
CA GLY A 4 -33.66 2.44 4.64
C GLY A 4 -32.44 3.27 5.07
N PHE A 5 -32.54 3.99 6.19
CA PHE A 5 -31.54 4.99 6.64
C PHE A 5 -30.62 4.48 7.77
N GLY A 6 -30.68 3.18 8.09
CA GLY A 6 -29.75 2.55 9.04
C GLY A 6 -28.81 1.58 8.36
N ALA A 7 -29.33 0.82 7.39
CA ALA A 7 -28.56 -0.20 6.69
C ALA A 7 -27.57 0.39 5.68
N LEU A 8 -27.97 1.44 4.95
CA LEU A 8 -27.10 2.10 3.97
C LEU A 8 -25.94 2.83 4.68
N GLU A 9 -26.25 3.53 5.76
CA GLU A 9 -25.32 4.30 6.60
C GLU A 9 -24.35 3.37 7.32
N GLY A 10 -24.85 2.23 7.82
CA GLY A 10 -24.02 1.16 8.36
C GLY A 10 -23.05 0.61 7.32
N LEU A 11 -23.53 0.33 6.10
CA LEU A 11 -22.69 -0.16 5.00
C LEU A 11 -21.63 0.87 4.57
N VAL A 12 -22.03 2.14 4.40
CA VAL A 12 -21.13 3.24 4.04
C VAL A 12 -20.07 3.44 5.12
N GLY A 13 -20.46 3.42 6.40
CA GLY A 13 -19.53 3.50 7.53
C GLY A 13 -18.54 2.35 7.54
N LEU A 14 -18.98 1.14 7.21
CA LEU A 14 -18.14 -0.05 7.17
C LEU A 14 -17.14 -0.01 5.99
N ILE A 15 -17.57 0.48 4.82
CA ILE A 15 -16.69 0.72 3.67
C ILE A 15 -15.65 1.80 3.99
N ALA A 16 -16.07 2.91 4.60
CA ALA A 16 -15.16 3.98 5.00
C ALA A 16 -14.12 3.48 6.02
N LEU A 17 -14.55 2.68 7.00
CA LEU A 17 -13.66 2.05 7.98
C LEU A 17 -12.66 1.11 7.31
N ALA A 18 -13.13 0.24 6.39
CA ALA A 18 -12.27 -0.65 5.63
C ALA A 18 -11.22 0.14 4.82
N GLY A 19 -11.62 1.25 4.20
CA GLY A 19 -10.70 2.15 3.51
C GLY A 19 -9.63 2.77 4.39
N LEU A 20 -10.03 3.20 5.58
CA LEU A 20 -9.11 3.77 6.55
C LEU A 20 -8.09 2.72 7.02
N VAL A 21 -8.55 1.50 7.30
CA VAL A 21 -7.66 0.37 7.62
C VAL A 21 -6.69 0.09 6.46
N LEU A 22 -7.17 0.09 5.23
CA LEU A 22 -6.36 -0.17 4.03
C LEU A 22 -5.31 0.94 3.83
N LEU A 23 -5.68 2.20 4.06
CA LEU A 23 -4.77 3.34 4.01
C LEU A 23 -3.67 3.24 5.08
N VAL A 24 -4.05 2.95 6.33
CA VAL A 24 -3.07 2.77 7.42
C VAL A 24 -2.15 1.59 7.13
N MET A 25 -2.70 0.47 6.65
CA MET A 25 -1.91 -0.71 6.30
C MET A 25 -0.91 -0.42 5.17
N ALA A 26 -1.34 0.29 4.12
CA ALA A 26 -0.47 0.68 3.01
C ALA A 26 0.67 1.61 3.47
N LEU A 27 0.38 2.59 4.34
CA LEU A 27 1.40 3.48 4.90
C LEU A 27 2.39 2.73 5.78
N VAL A 28 1.90 1.81 6.63
CA VAL A 28 2.77 0.99 7.49
C VAL A 28 3.67 0.09 6.64
N ASP A 29 3.15 -0.56 5.60
CA ASP A 29 3.95 -1.37 4.68
C ASP A 29 5.01 -0.50 3.96
N LEU A 30 4.62 0.69 3.52
CA LEU A 30 5.49 1.63 2.82
C LEU A 30 6.69 2.08 3.67
N VAL A 31 6.45 2.40 4.95
CA VAL A 31 7.51 2.84 5.88
C VAL A 31 8.37 1.69 6.38
N LYS A 32 7.81 0.47 6.49
CA LYS A 32 8.57 -0.72 6.89
C LYS A 32 9.59 -1.17 5.83
N ARG A 33 9.39 -0.80 4.57
CA ARG A 33 10.30 -1.21 3.48
C ARG A 33 11.56 -0.33 3.46
N PRO A 34 12.76 -0.94 3.49
CA PRO A 34 14.01 -0.19 3.52
C PRO A 34 14.25 0.57 2.21
N ALA A 35 14.91 1.73 2.32
CA ALA A 35 15.15 2.64 1.19
C ALA A 35 15.91 2.00 0.01
N ASP A 36 16.72 0.98 0.27
CA ASP A 36 17.49 0.27 -0.76
C ASP A 36 16.58 -0.55 -1.69
N VAL A 37 15.50 -1.13 -1.16
CA VAL A 37 14.50 -1.87 -1.94
C VAL A 37 13.73 -0.91 -2.84
N TRP A 38 13.39 0.27 -2.33
CA TRP A 38 12.76 1.33 -3.10
C TRP A 38 13.63 1.75 -4.29
N LYS A 39 14.91 2.07 -4.03
CA LYS A 39 15.87 2.42 -5.09
C LYS A 39 16.01 1.30 -6.13
N ALA A 40 16.14 0.05 -5.69
CA ALA A 40 16.29 -1.10 -6.59
C ALA A 40 15.03 -1.41 -7.42
N SER A 41 13.85 -1.02 -6.94
CA SER A 41 12.59 -1.15 -7.68
C SER A 41 12.37 -0.07 -8.75
N GLY A 42 13.18 1.00 -8.76
CA GLY A 42 12.96 2.15 -9.65
C GLY A 42 11.79 3.05 -9.24
N HIS A 43 11.20 2.82 -8.07
CA HIS A 43 10.13 3.64 -7.50
C HIS A 43 10.63 4.50 -6.34
N SER A 44 9.95 5.63 -6.09
CA SER A 44 10.24 6.49 -4.95
C SER A 44 9.22 6.26 -3.83
N GLN A 45 9.71 6.00 -2.61
CA GLN A 45 8.90 5.86 -1.41
C GLN A 45 8.02 7.09 -1.17
N ILE A 46 8.58 8.29 -1.36
CA ILE A 46 7.86 9.55 -1.18
C ILE A 46 6.75 9.71 -2.23
N VAL A 47 7.01 9.34 -3.49
CA VAL A 47 5.99 9.44 -4.55
C VAL A 47 4.81 8.52 -4.21
N TRP A 48 5.09 7.27 -3.80
CA TRP A 48 4.03 6.34 -3.42
C TRP A 48 3.32 6.75 -2.13
N ALA A 49 4.00 7.37 -1.16
CA ALA A 49 3.36 7.92 0.04
C ALA A 49 2.37 9.03 -0.32
N LEU A 50 2.78 9.94 -1.21
CA LEU A 50 1.90 11.01 -1.72
C LEU A 50 0.70 10.42 -2.48
N VAL A 51 0.92 9.42 -3.34
CA VAL A 51 -0.17 8.73 -4.05
C VAL A 51 -1.15 8.12 -3.06
N VAL A 52 -0.68 7.40 -2.04
CA VAL A 52 -1.52 6.76 -1.03
C VAL A 52 -2.34 7.78 -0.23
N ILE A 53 -1.76 8.93 0.12
CA ILE A 53 -2.43 9.96 0.94
C ILE A 53 -3.40 10.80 0.10
N PHE A 54 -2.98 11.29 -1.07
CA PHE A 54 -3.74 12.25 -1.86
C PHE A 54 -4.80 11.63 -2.77
N ILE A 55 -4.63 10.37 -3.19
CA ILE A 55 -5.60 9.69 -4.06
C ILE A 55 -6.69 8.97 -3.23
N GLY A 56 -6.61 9.04 -1.90
CA GLY A 56 -7.62 8.48 -1.00
C GLY A 56 -7.72 6.96 -1.19
N PHE A 57 -8.94 6.41 -1.26
CA PHE A 57 -9.18 4.97 -1.36
C PHE A 57 -8.45 4.27 -2.53
N ILE A 58 -8.27 4.97 -3.65
CA ILE A 58 -7.63 4.43 -4.85
C ILE A 58 -6.10 4.33 -4.67
N GLY A 59 -5.49 5.21 -3.88
CA GLY A 59 -4.03 5.24 -3.68
C GLY A 59 -3.46 3.94 -3.07
N PRO A 60 -3.99 3.46 -1.93
CA PRO A 60 -3.63 2.17 -1.34
C PRO A 60 -3.88 0.98 -2.27
N LEU A 61 -4.95 1.00 -3.06
CA LEU A 61 -5.25 -0.02 -4.07
C LEU A 61 -4.16 -0.07 -5.15
N LEU A 62 -3.77 1.08 -5.70
CA LEU A 62 -2.67 1.18 -6.66
C LEU A 62 -1.35 0.72 -6.04
N TYR A 63 -1.09 1.07 -4.77
CA TYR A 63 0.11 0.63 -4.06
C TYR A 63 0.19 -0.89 -3.98
N MET A 64 -0.92 -1.55 -3.61
CA MET A 64 -0.95 -3.01 -3.48
C MET A 64 -0.77 -3.73 -4.81
N VAL A 65 -1.28 -3.18 -5.92
CA VAL A 65 -1.27 -3.87 -7.22
C VAL A 65 -0.01 -3.56 -8.03
N MET A 66 0.52 -2.33 -7.96
CA MET A 66 1.67 -1.92 -8.76
C MET A 66 2.97 -1.85 -7.96
N ALA A 67 2.98 -1.10 -6.85
CA ALA A 67 4.21 -0.85 -6.09
C ALA A 67 4.70 -2.11 -5.37
N ARG A 68 3.79 -2.79 -4.67
CA ARG A 68 4.12 -3.92 -3.78
C ARG A 68 4.80 -5.08 -4.52
N PRO A 69 4.31 -5.57 -5.68
CA PRO A 69 4.99 -6.62 -6.42
C PRO A 69 6.37 -6.19 -6.96
N ALA A 70 6.50 -4.93 -7.40
CA ALA A 70 7.77 -4.39 -7.87
C ALA A 70 8.82 -4.33 -6.73
N LEU A 71 8.38 -3.95 -5.52
CA LEU A 71 9.22 -3.92 -4.33
C LEU A 71 9.62 -5.32 -3.86
N ASP A 72 8.71 -6.30 -3.91
CA ASP A 72 9.00 -7.69 -3.57
C ASP A 72 9.98 -8.33 -4.56
N ALA A 73 9.82 -8.05 -5.86
CA ALA A 73 10.77 -8.47 -6.89
C ALA A 73 12.16 -7.84 -6.69
N ALA A 74 12.22 -6.56 -6.32
CA ALA A 74 13.47 -5.86 -6.04
C ALA A 74 14.17 -6.41 -4.78
N ALA A 75 13.42 -6.65 -3.70
CA ALA A 75 13.95 -7.24 -2.48
C ALA A 75 14.57 -8.62 -2.72
N SER A 76 13.91 -9.45 -3.55
CA SER A 76 14.43 -10.78 -3.91
C SER A 76 15.76 -10.72 -4.66
N ARG A 77 15.94 -9.73 -5.56
CA ARG A 77 17.19 -9.52 -6.30
C ARG A 77 18.35 -9.11 -5.38
N ILE A 78 18.09 -8.24 -4.42
CA ILE A 78 19.08 -7.81 -3.43
C ILE A 78 19.49 -9.00 -2.55
N GLY A 79 18.54 -9.84 -2.16
CA GLY A 79 18.84 -11.06 -1.40
C GLY A 79 19.74 -12.04 -2.16
N SER A 80 19.54 -12.20 -3.48
CA SER A 80 20.35 -13.11 -4.30
C SER A 80 21.77 -12.65 -4.56
N THR A 81 22.04 -11.34 -4.64
CA THR A 81 23.40 -10.83 -4.87
C THR A 81 24.31 -10.98 -3.66
N GLY A 82 23.75 -11.03 -2.45
CA GLY A 82 24.51 -11.33 -1.23
C GLY A 82 24.98 -12.79 -1.14
N VAL A 83 24.30 -13.73 -1.83
CA VAL A 83 24.60 -15.18 -1.76
C VAL A 83 25.64 -15.61 -2.81
N ALA A 84 25.86 -14.83 -3.87
CA ALA A 84 26.81 -15.17 -4.93
C ALA A 84 28.29 -14.89 -4.59
N HIS A 85 28.58 -14.26 -3.44
CA HIS A 85 29.92 -13.86 -3.01
C HIS A 85 30.41 -14.57 -1.74
N SER A 86 29.68 -15.58 -1.23
CA SER A 86 30.04 -16.38 -0.05
C SER A 86 30.61 -17.74 -0.42
#